data_AF-A0A1V4QS61-F1
#
_entry.id   AF-A0A1V4QS61-F1
#
_cell.length_a   1.000
_cell.length_b   1.000
_cell.length_c   1.000
_cell.angle_alpha   90.00
_cell.angle_beta   90.00
_cell.angle_gamma   90.00
#
_symmetry.space_group_name_H-M   'P 1'
#
loop_
_entity.id
_entity.type
_entity.pdbx_description
1 polymer ?
#
loop_
_entity_poly.entity_id
_entity_poly.type
_entity_poly.pdbx_seq_one_letter_code
_entity_poly.pdbx_strand_id
1 'polypeptide(L)'
;MALRLALPSAALAAALAAGTLAGCGYSSAAFPMTRETVWPVAMAEAVTWQPTLIDEEKFLVESVKVDLADAEMVYRMKVEVDPNPFARRPSTRVYVRIAQTKPKRIRFAEAERAFLANLEVRLRQLARSGRP
;
A
#
# COMPACT_ATOMS: atom_id res chain seq x y z
N MET A 1 43.19 13.32 27.15
CA MET A 1 43.41 12.28 26.12
C MET A 1 42.04 11.80 25.68
N ALA A 2 41.76 11.88 24.38
CA ALA A 2 40.44 11.84 23.76
C ALA A 2 39.91 10.42 23.48
N LEU A 3 38.58 10.25 23.46
CA LEU A 3 37.71 9.62 22.43
C LEU A 3 36.37 9.23 23.10
N ARG A 4 35.25 9.94 22.90
CA ARG A 4 34.28 9.88 21.77
C ARG A 4 33.67 8.50 21.47
N LEU A 5 32.32 8.51 21.45
CA LEU A 5 31.39 7.65 20.67
C LEU A 5 31.24 6.21 21.21
N ALA A 6 30.08 5.56 21.23
CA ALA A 6 28.84 5.75 20.47
C ALA A 6 27.67 5.13 21.24
N LEU A 7 26.51 5.80 21.25
CA LEU A 7 25.24 5.07 21.27
C LEU A 7 25.01 4.50 19.87
N PRO A 8 24.49 3.27 19.77
CA PRO A 8 23.59 2.94 18.69
C PRO A 8 22.24 2.53 19.25
N SER A 9 21.31 3.48 19.08
CA SER A 9 19.89 3.28 18.88
C SER A 9 19.61 2.06 18.00
N ALA A 10 19.20 0.94 18.60
CA ALA A 10 18.78 -0.24 17.85
C ALA A 10 17.68 -0.98 18.61
N ALA A 11 16.50 -0.37 18.64
CA ALA A 11 15.26 -1.09 18.94
C ALA A 11 14.10 -0.43 18.20
N LEU A 12 14.23 -0.26 16.88
CA LEU A 12 13.07 -0.07 16.03
C LEU A 12 12.42 -1.45 15.87
N ALA A 13 11.65 -1.85 16.89
CA ALA A 13 10.79 -3.01 16.80
C ALA A 13 9.78 -2.74 15.67
N ALA A 14 10.04 -3.35 14.52
CA ALA A 14 9.08 -3.46 13.43
C ALA A 14 7.90 -4.29 13.95
N ALA A 15 6.91 -3.61 14.52
CA ALA A 15 5.63 -4.19 14.85
C ALA A 15 4.90 -4.50 13.54
N LEU A 16 5.23 -5.65 12.96
CA LEU A 16 4.35 -6.40 12.05
C LEU A 16 3.13 -6.82 12.88
N ALA A 17 2.22 -5.86 13.12
CA ALA A 17 0.89 -6.17 13.63
C ALA A 17 0.11 -6.83 12.48
N ALA A 18 0.31 -8.14 12.35
CA ALA A 18 -0.62 -9.03 11.69
C ALA A 18 -1.94 -9.04 12.47
N GLY A 19 -2.71 -7.95 12.33
CA GLY A 19 -4.07 -7.85 12.83
C GLY A 19 -5.00 -8.60 11.88
N THR A 20 -5.18 -9.89 12.13
CA THR A 20 -6.30 -10.66 11.59
C THR A 20 -7.60 -10.15 12.21
N LEU A 21 -8.50 -9.59 11.41
CA LEU A 21 -9.96 -9.82 11.38
C LEU A 21 -10.70 -8.64 10.71
N ALA A 22 -11.03 -8.82 9.43
CA ALA A 22 -12.29 -8.42 8.77
C ALA A 22 -12.12 -8.57 7.24
N GLY A 23 -12.51 -9.73 6.69
CA GLY A 23 -12.56 -10.00 5.25
C GLY A 23 -11.20 -10.14 4.56
N CYS A 24 -10.63 -11.35 4.51
CA CYS A 24 -9.34 -11.68 3.86
C CYS A 24 -9.40 -11.62 2.31
N GLY A 25 -9.95 -10.55 1.74
CA GLY A 25 -9.99 -10.29 0.30
C GLY A 25 -8.84 -9.42 -0.21
N TYR A 26 -8.10 -8.75 0.67
CA TYR A 26 -7.10 -7.74 0.33
C TYR A 26 -5.80 -7.98 1.09
N SER A 27 -4.67 -7.57 0.51
CA SER A 27 -3.45 -7.28 1.25
C SER A 27 -3.49 -5.83 1.69
N SER A 28 -2.86 -5.50 2.82
CA SER A 28 -2.80 -4.10 3.26
C SER A 28 -1.50 -3.79 3.98
N ALA A 29 -1.13 -2.51 3.97
CA ALA A 29 -0.03 -1.97 4.76
C ALA A 29 -0.40 -0.57 5.29
N ALA A 30 0.09 -0.24 6.48
CA ALA A 30 -0.07 1.08 7.08
C ALA A 30 1.21 1.90 6.90
N PHE A 31 1.05 3.17 6.56
CA PHE A 31 2.13 4.12 6.32
C PHE A 31 1.97 5.31 7.26
N PRO A 32 3.03 5.72 7.99
CA PRO A 32 2.97 6.82 8.96
C PRO A 32 3.02 8.20 8.25
N MET A 33 2.10 8.43 7.33
CA MET A 33 1.94 9.63 6.50
C MET A 33 0.45 9.93 6.32
N THR A 34 0.13 11.17 5.94
CA THR A 34 -1.26 11.54 5.65
C THR A 34 -1.73 10.93 4.33
N ARG A 35 -3.05 10.82 4.17
CA ARG A 35 -3.65 10.21 2.97
C ARG A 35 -3.31 11.01 1.72
N GLU A 36 -3.18 12.32 1.85
CA GLU A 36 -2.86 13.27 0.79
C GLU A 36 -1.42 13.08 0.27
N THR A 37 -0.49 12.61 1.12
CA THR A 37 0.86 12.22 0.70
C THR A 37 0.90 10.83 0.08
N VAL A 38 0.15 9.88 0.64
CA VAL A 38 0.15 8.47 0.18
C VAL A 38 -0.56 8.30 -1.15
N TRP A 39 -1.71 8.96 -1.33
CA TRP A 39 -2.56 8.85 -2.52
C TRP A 39 -1.83 9.09 -3.85
N PRO A 40 -1.12 10.22 -4.08
CA PRO A 40 -0.50 10.47 -5.37
C PRO A 40 0.59 9.44 -5.71
N VAL A 41 1.34 8.96 -4.71
CA VAL A 41 2.37 7.93 -4.92
C VAL A 41 1.73 6.57 -5.23
N ALA A 42 0.69 6.21 -4.49
CA ALA A 42 -0.06 4.98 -4.70
C ALA A 42 -0.75 4.96 -6.07
N MET A 43 -1.35 6.09 -6.46
CA MET A 43 -1.95 6.29 -7.77
C MET A 43 -0.91 6.17 -8.89
N ALA A 44 0.25 6.82 -8.75
CA ALA A 44 1.32 6.74 -9.76
C ALA A 44 1.80 5.31 -10.01
N GLU A 45 1.85 4.47 -8.97
CA GLU A 45 2.13 3.04 -9.12
C GLU A 45 0.96 2.29 -9.77
N ALA A 46 -0.27 2.58 -9.35
CA ALA A 46 -1.49 1.94 -9.85
C ALA A 46 -1.82 2.32 -11.31
N VAL A 47 -1.30 3.43 -11.83
CA VAL A 47 -1.43 3.83 -13.25
C VAL A 47 -0.89 2.76 -14.19
N THR A 48 0.13 1.99 -13.77
CA THR A 48 0.65 0.86 -14.55
C THR A 48 -0.40 -0.23 -14.81
N TRP A 49 -1.44 -0.30 -13.96
CA TRP A 49 -2.55 -1.20 -14.16
C TRP A 49 -3.54 -0.70 -15.21
N GLN A 50 -3.39 0.51 -15.76
CA GLN A 50 -4.36 1.10 -16.71
C GLN A 50 -5.77 1.07 -16.11
N PRO A 51 -6.03 1.92 -15.09
CA PRO A 51 -7.28 1.88 -14.36
C PRO A 51 -8.48 2.22 -15.25
N THR A 52 -9.54 1.46 -15.09
CA THR A 52 -10.85 1.72 -15.71
C THR A 52 -11.67 2.70 -14.88
N LEU A 53 -11.36 2.82 -13.58
CA LEU A 53 -11.98 3.76 -12.65
C LEU A 53 -10.92 4.34 -11.70
N ILE A 54 -10.92 5.66 -11.58
CA ILE A 54 -10.24 6.40 -10.52
C ILE A 54 -11.33 7.22 -9.83
N ASP A 55 -11.60 6.91 -8.56
CA ASP A 55 -12.54 7.65 -7.72
C ASP A 55 -11.73 8.37 -6.64
N GLU A 56 -11.46 9.65 -6.88
CA GLU A 56 -10.64 10.50 -6.00
C GLU A 56 -11.36 10.81 -4.68
N GLU A 57 -12.70 10.88 -4.68
CA GLU A 57 -13.48 11.11 -3.46
C GLU A 57 -13.38 9.91 -2.51
N LYS A 58 -13.42 8.70 -3.05
CA LYS A 58 -13.29 7.45 -2.29
C LYS A 58 -11.86 6.94 -2.18
N PHE A 59 -10.88 7.62 -2.79
CA PHE A 59 -9.48 7.20 -2.86
C PHE A 59 -9.35 5.75 -3.33
N LEU A 60 -10.04 5.44 -4.42
CA LEU A 60 -10.18 4.09 -4.98
C LEU A 60 -9.70 4.08 -6.43
N VAL A 61 -8.87 3.09 -6.75
CA VAL A 61 -8.46 2.77 -8.12
C VAL A 61 -8.91 1.35 -8.43
N GLU A 62 -9.55 1.18 -9.58
CA GLU A 62 -9.95 -0.13 -10.09
C GLU A 62 -9.56 -0.28 -11.56
N SER A 63 -9.09 -1.47 -11.91
CA SER A 63 -8.87 -1.88 -13.30
C SER A 63 -9.44 -3.27 -13.49
N VAL A 64 -10.21 -3.45 -14.55
CA VAL A 64 -10.67 -4.77 -15.01
C VAL A 64 -10.08 -5.02 -16.39
N LYS A 65 -9.39 -6.15 -16.53
CA LYS A 65 -8.77 -6.58 -17.79
C LYS A 65 -9.28 -7.95 -18.15
N VAL A 66 -9.45 -8.19 -19.45
CA VAL A 66 -9.70 -9.52 -19.98
C VAL A 66 -8.50 -9.85 -20.87
N ASP A 67 -7.83 -10.96 -20.59
CA ASP A 67 -6.71 -11.41 -21.43
C ASP A 67 -7.22 -12.16 -22.68
N LEU A 68 -6.30 -12.53 -23.57
CA LEU A 68 -6.61 -13.27 -24.81
C LEU A 68 -7.17 -14.68 -24.57
N ALA A 69 -7.10 -15.18 -23.33
CA ALA A 69 -7.63 -16.47 -22.91
C ALA A 69 -8.95 -16.32 -22.14
N ASP A 70 -9.64 -15.18 -22.28
CA ASP A 70 -10.86 -14.80 -21.57
C ASP A 70 -10.72 -14.82 -20.03
N ALA A 71 -9.51 -14.67 -19.51
CA ALA A 71 -9.27 -14.54 -18.09
C ALA A 71 -9.53 -13.10 -17.65
N GLU A 72 -10.56 -12.93 -16.84
CA GLU A 72 -10.91 -11.64 -16.25
C GLU A 72 -10.05 -11.40 -15.01
N MET A 73 -9.26 -10.32 -15.03
CA MET A 73 -8.36 -9.88 -13.99
C MET A 73 -8.85 -8.56 -13.41
N VAL A 74 -9.04 -8.53 -12.09
CA VAL A 74 -9.46 -7.35 -11.34
C VAL A 74 -8.31 -6.89 -10.45
N TYR A 75 -7.93 -5.63 -10.62
CA TYR A 75 -6.98 -4.90 -9.79
C TYR A 75 -7.74 -3.83 -9.02
N ARG A 76 -7.59 -3.80 -7.70
CA ARG A 76 -8.24 -2.81 -6.86
C ARG A 76 -7.27 -2.30 -5.81
N MET A 77 -7.16 -0.99 -5.69
CA MET A 77 -6.43 -0.32 -4.62
C MET A 77 -7.34 0.70 -3.94
N LYS A 78 -7.34 0.69 -2.61
CA LYS A 78 -8.07 1.68 -1.81
C LYS A 78 -7.14 2.29 -0.76
N VAL A 79 -7.24 3.59 -0.55
CA VAL A 79 -6.46 4.29 0.47
C VAL A 79 -7.41 4.88 1.51
N GLU A 80 -7.20 4.54 2.78
CA GLU A 80 -8.02 5.01 3.90
C GLU A 80 -7.14 5.58 5.00
N VAL A 81 -7.66 6.53 5.77
CA VAL A 81 -7.02 6.92 7.04
C VAL A 81 -7.04 5.69 7.95
N ASP A 82 -5.90 5.38 8.58
CA ASP A 82 -5.80 4.24 9.49
C ASP A 82 -6.81 4.41 10.62
N PRO A 83 -7.74 3.47 10.83
CA PRO A 83 -8.80 3.61 11.83
C PRO A 83 -8.29 3.56 13.26
N ASN A 84 -6.98 3.38 13.48
CA ASN A 84 -6.37 3.34 14.80
C ASN A 84 -6.44 4.72 15.51
N PRO A 85 -7.30 4.88 16.54
CA PRO A 85 -7.44 6.16 17.24
C PRO A 85 -6.25 6.48 18.15
N PHE A 86 -5.38 5.51 18.43
CA PHE A 86 -4.21 5.67 19.30
C PHE A 86 -2.93 6.03 18.53
N ALA A 87 -3.02 6.23 17.21
CA ALA A 87 -1.88 6.61 16.40
C ALA A 87 -1.37 8.01 16.83
N ARG A 88 -0.14 8.07 17.35
CA ARG A 88 0.51 9.35 17.75
C ARG A 88 0.88 10.24 16.56
N ARG A 89 0.75 9.73 15.34
CA ARG A 89 1.09 10.39 14.08
C ARG A 89 0.00 10.05 13.06
N PRO A 90 -0.19 10.89 12.03
CA PRO A 90 -1.03 10.53 10.89
C PRO A 90 -0.59 9.16 10.33
N SER A 91 -1.55 8.28 10.13
CA SER A 91 -1.34 6.96 9.55
C SER A 91 -2.40 6.71 8.49
N THR A 92 -1.99 6.13 7.37
CA THR A 92 -2.83 5.82 6.22
C THR A 92 -2.65 4.36 5.86
N ARG A 93 -3.74 3.63 5.69
CA ARG A 93 -3.74 2.24 5.26
C ARG A 93 -4.07 2.13 3.78
N VAL A 94 -3.23 1.41 3.05
CA VAL A 94 -3.48 1.07 1.65
C VAL A 94 -3.88 -0.38 1.57
N TYR A 95 -5.01 -0.64 0.92
CA TYR A 95 -5.53 -1.97 0.63
C TYR A 95 -5.34 -2.25 -0.86
N VAL A 96 -4.87 -3.44 -1.19
CA VAL A 96 -4.63 -3.87 -2.56
C VAL A 96 -5.19 -5.27 -2.76
N ARG A 97 -5.85 -5.49 -3.88
CA ARG A 97 -6.32 -6.79 -4.31
C ARG A 97 -6.07 -6.97 -5.79
N ILE A 98 -5.44 -8.09 -6.13
CA ILE A 98 -5.21 -8.50 -7.51
C ILE A 98 -5.77 -9.92 -7.61
N ALA A 99 -6.81 -10.09 -8.40
CA ALA A 99 -7.48 -11.37 -8.52
C ALA A 99 -7.96 -11.62 -9.94
N GLN A 100 -7.75 -12.85 -10.39
CA GLN A 100 -8.49 -13.41 -11.50
C GLN A 100 -9.89 -13.79 -10.99
N THR A 101 -10.94 -13.39 -11.70
CA THR A 101 -12.34 -13.72 -11.39
C THR A 101 -12.88 -14.81 -12.32
N LYS A 102 -12.36 -14.92 -13.55
CA LYS A 102 -12.73 -15.95 -14.54
C LYS A 102 -11.49 -16.50 -15.27
N PRO A 103 -11.52 -17.74 -15.77
CA PRO A 103 -12.55 -18.77 -15.52
C PRO A 103 -12.49 -19.33 -14.09
N LYS A 104 -11.36 -19.17 -13.39
CA LYS A 104 -11.19 -19.59 -12.00
C LYS A 104 -10.79 -18.42 -11.12
N ARG A 105 -11.34 -18.36 -9.92
CA ARG A 105 -10.96 -17.35 -8.93
C ARG A 105 -9.57 -17.63 -8.37
N ILE A 106 -8.61 -16.79 -8.70
CA ILE A 106 -7.21 -16.89 -8.23
C ILE A 106 -6.80 -15.53 -7.66
N ARG A 107 -6.12 -15.51 -6.52
CA ARG A 107 -5.59 -14.29 -5.91
C ARG A 107 -4.08 -14.25 -6.04
N PHE A 108 -3.54 -13.08 -6.40
CA PHE A 108 -2.11 -12.86 -6.60
C PHE A 108 -1.51 -12.13 -5.39
N ALA A 109 -1.54 -12.78 -4.22
CA ALA A 109 -1.12 -12.18 -2.95
C ALA A 109 0.36 -11.72 -2.96
N GLU A 110 1.23 -12.41 -3.69
CA GLU A 110 2.63 -12.00 -3.84
C GLU A 110 2.77 -10.69 -4.61
N ALA A 111 2.01 -10.52 -5.71
CA ALA A 111 1.98 -9.28 -6.46
C ALA A 111 1.41 -8.12 -5.64
N GLU A 112 0.36 -8.38 -4.85
CA GLU A 112 -0.20 -7.40 -3.91
C GLU A 112 0.85 -6.95 -2.87
N ARG A 113 1.62 -7.88 -2.30
CA ARG A 113 2.71 -7.57 -1.35
C ARG A 113 3.85 -6.81 -2.02
N ALA A 114 4.23 -7.19 -3.24
CA ALA A 114 5.27 -6.49 -3.99
C ALA A 114 4.89 -5.03 -4.26
N PHE A 115 3.62 -4.78 -4.63
CA PHE A 115 3.11 -3.42 -4.77
C PHE A 115 3.25 -2.61 -3.48
N LEU A 116 2.81 -3.18 -2.34
CA LEU A 116 2.90 -2.50 -1.04
C LEU A 116 4.35 -2.23 -0.61
N ALA A 117 5.26 -3.17 -0.88
CA ALA A 117 6.68 -3.00 -0.59
C ALA A 117 7.32 -1.89 -1.46
N ASN A 118 7.00 -1.84 -2.76
CA ASN A 118 7.48 -0.79 -3.66
C ASN A 118 6.95 0.58 -3.23
N LEU A 119 5.67 0.66 -2.86
CA LEU A 119 5.05 1.87 -2.33
C LEU A 119 5.77 2.35 -1.06
N GLU A 120 6.12 1.44 -0.16
CA GLU A 120 6.90 1.76 1.04
C GLU A 120 8.26 2.40 0.71
N VAL A 121 8.98 1.81 -0.25
CA VAL A 121 10.28 2.33 -0.68
C VAL A 121 10.13 3.74 -1.24
N ARG A 122 9.15 3.98 -2.11
CA ARG A 122 8.92 5.32 -2.69
C ARG A 122 8.50 6.35 -1.66
N LEU A 123 7.61 6.01 -0.74
CA LEU A 123 7.21 6.92 0.33
C LEU A 123 8.39 7.26 1.24
N ARG A 124 9.23 6.29 1.59
CA ARG A 124 10.47 6.55 2.35
C ARG A 124 11.43 7.46 1.59
N GLN A 125 11.56 7.30 0.27
CA GLN A 125 12.37 8.19 -0.57
C GLN A 125 11.81 9.61 -0.60
N LEU A 126 10.50 9.77 -0.75
CA LEU A 126 9.82 11.06 -0.71
C LEU A 126 10.07 11.77 0.63
N ALA A 127 9.87 11.07 1.75
CA ALA A 127 10.11 11.62 3.09
C ALA A 127 11.57 12.03 3.33
N ARG A 128 12.53 11.34 2.72
CA ARG A 128 13.96 11.70 2.79
C ARG A 128 14.31 12.88 1.88
N SER A 129 13.60 13.06 0.78
CA SER A 129 13.90 14.11 -0.20
C SER A 129 13.48 15.51 0.23
N GLY A 130 12.66 15.64 1.29
CA GLY A 130 12.21 16.93 1.82
C GLY A 130 11.39 17.77 0.84
N ARG A 131 11.02 17.22 -0.34
CA ARG A 131 10.12 17.89 -1.27
C ARG A 131 8.68 17.59 -0.86
N PRO A 132 7.87 18.64 -0.59
CA PRO A 132 6.42 18.50 -0.49
C PRO A 132 5.81 18.06 -1.82
#